data_AF-A0A6B3FVE0-F1
#
_entry.id   AF-A0A6B3FVE0-F1
#
_cell.length_a   1.000
_cell.length_b   1.000
_cell.length_c   1.000
_cell.angle_alpha   90.00
_cell.angle_beta   90.00
_cell.angle_gamma   90.00
#
_symmetry.space_group_name_H-M   'P 1'
#
loop_
_entity.id
_entity.type
_entity.pdbx_description
1 polymer ?
#
loop_
_entity_poly.entity_id
_entity_poly.type
_entity_poly.pdbx_seq_one_letter_code
_entity_poly.pdbx_strand_id
1 'polypeptide(L)'
;MSGKCTGGEALVAALRAHGADTVFGIPGTHNLPVYAALARHGLRHVSPRHEQGAGFAADGWARASGRPGVCVTTTGPALLNAATAAAQAYSDSVPV
;
A
#
# COMPACT_ATOMS: atom_id res chain seq x y z
N MET A 1 27.58 -11.00 -9.82
CA MET A 1 26.66 -11.65 -8.86
C MET A 1 25.26 -11.15 -9.17
N SER A 2 24.37 -11.98 -9.73
CA SER A 2 22.96 -11.61 -9.85
C SER A 2 22.37 -11.55 -8.43
N GLY A 3 22.20 -10.33 -7.91
CA GLY A 3 21.79 -10.11 -6.53
C GLY A 3 20.37 -10.65 -6.31
N LYS A 4 20.20 -11.57 -5.36
CA LYS A 4 18.87 -12.08 -4.98
C LYS A 4 18.04 -10.92 -4.42
N CYS A 5 16.89 -10.65 -5.04
CA CYS A 5 15.89 -9.69 -4.59
C CYS A 5 14.80 -10.44 -3.80
N THR A 6 14.39 -9.92 -2.65
CA THR A 6 13.28 -10.48 -1.88
C THR A 6 11.93 -10.14 -2.54
N GLY A 7 10.87 -10.90 -2.23
CA GLY A 7 9.53 -10.59 -2.74
C GLY A 7 9.04 -9.19 -2.34
N GLY A 8 9.39 -8.72 -1.14
CA GLY A 8 9.07 -7.36 -0.68
C GLY A 8 9.78 -6.28 -1.50
N GLU A 9 11.07 -6.45 -1.79
CA GLU A 9 11.82 -5.55 -2.65
C GLU A 9 11.26 -5.54 -4.08
N ALA A 10 10.95 -6.72 -4.65
CA ALA A 10 10.35 -6.82 -5.97
C ALA A 10 8.99 -6.11 -6.06
N LEU A 11 8.13 -6.28 -5.04
CA LEU A 11 6.84 -5.59 -4.96
C LEU A 11 7.01 -4.06 -4.90
N VAL A 12 7.84 -3.56 -4.00
CA VAL A 12 8.03 -2.11 -3.82
C VAL A 12 8.68 -1.48 -5.06
N ALA A 13 9.63 -2.17 -5.69
CA ALA A 13 10.21 -1.72 -6.95
C ALA A 13 9.14 -1.62 -8.06
N ALA A 14 8.24 -2.59 -8.16
CA ALA A 14 7.14 -2.56 -9.12
C ALA A 14 6.17 -1.40 -8.84
N LEU A 15 5.75 -1.21 -7.58
CA LEU A 15 4.89 -0.08 -7.19
C LEU A 15 5.50 1.26 -7.61
N ARG A 16 6.80 1.45 -7.37
CA ARG A 16 7.52 2.66 -7.79
C ARG A 16 7.53 2.83 -9.30
N ALA A 17 7.80 1.75 -10.05
CA ALA A 17 7.83 1.77 -11.51
C ALA A 17 6.45 2.12 -12.10
N HIS A 18 5.37 1.80 -11.40
CA HIS A 18 4.00 2.17 -11.75
C HIS A 18 3.54 3.53 -11.19
N GLY A 19 4.47 4.34 -10.68
CA GLY A 19 4.19 5.72 -10.29
C GLY A 19 3.65 5.90 -8.87
N ALA A 20 3.65 4.87 -8.01
CA ALA A 20 3.38 5.04 -6.59
C ALA A 20 4.56 5.72 -5.87
N ASP A 21 4.27 6.66 -4.96
CA ASP A 21 5.24 7.24 -4.03
C ASP A 21 4.89 7.05 -2.56
N THR A 22 3.62 6.77 -2.25
CA THR A 22 3.09 6.77 -0.89
C THR A 22 2.28 5.50 -0.66
N VAL A 23 2.53 4.88 0.49
CA VAL A 23 1.85 3.67 0.95
C VAL A 23 1.19 3.95 2.29
N PHE A 24 -0.05 3.52 2.41
CA PHE A 24 -0.86 3.62 3.62
C PHE A 24 -1.05 2.23 4.20
N GLY A 25 -0.81 2.04 5.49
CA GLY A 25 -0.99 0.72 6.09
C GLY A 25 -0.38 0.59 7.46
N ILE A 26 -0.68 -0.55 8.09
CA ILE A 26 -0.19 -0.92 9.41
C ILE A 26 0.75 -2.12 9.27
N PRO A 27 1.98 -2.03 9.82
CA PRO A 27 2.88 -3.18 9.88
C PRO A 27 2.28 -4.34 10.68
N GLY A 28 2.32 -5.54 10.09
CA GLY A 28 1.93 -6.80 10.70
C GLY A 28 2.86 -7.93 10.23
N THR A 29 2.87 -9.05 10.95
CA THR A 29 3.87 -10.12 10.77
C THR A 29 4.09 -10.54 9.31
N HIS A 30 3.02 -10.59 8.51
CA HIS A 30 3.07 -11.07 7.13
C HIS A 30 3.51 -10.04 6.09
N ASN A 31 3.48 -8.74 6.40
CA ASN A 31 3.81 -7.67 5.46
C ASN A 31 5.09 -6.89 5.84
N LEU A 32 5.79 -7.27 6.93
CA LEU A 32 7.07 -6.69 7.35
C LEU A 32 8.14 -6.63 6.24
N PRO A 33 8.31 -7.66 5.37
CA PRO A 33 9.28 -7.57 4.28
C PRO A 33 8.99 -6.45 3.27
N VAL A 34 7.71 -6.08 3.09
CA VAL A 34 7.30 -4.94 2.25
C VAL A 34 7.73 -3.64 2.91
N TYR A 35 7.43 -3.47 4.20
CA TYR A 35 7.84 -2.28 4.96
C TYR A 35 9.35 -2.07 4.99
N ALA A 36 10.13 -3.15 5.15
CA ALA A 36 11.58 -3.09 5.09
C ALA A 36 12.12 -2.58 3.73
N ALA A 37 11.37 -2.81 2.65
CA ALA A 37 11.74 -2.36 1.31
C ALA A 37 11.31 -0.92 1.00
N LEU A 38 10.26 -0.37 1.64
CA LEU A 38 9.72 0.97 1.35
C LEU A 38 10.80 2.06 1.40
N ALA A 39 11.55 2.12 2.50
CA ALA A 39 12.60 3.13 2.70
C ALA A 39 13.73 3.02 1.66
N ARG A 40 14.09 1.79 1.26
CA ARG A 40 15.16 1.53 0.29
C ARG A 40 14.77 1.99 -1.12
N HIS A 41 13.49 1.99 -1.43
CA HIS A 41 12.97 2.46 -2.71
C HIS A 41 12.38 3.88 -2.66
N GLY A 42 12.46 4.58 -1.53
CA GLY A 42 11.99 5.96 -1.40
C GLY A 42 10.47 6.12 -1.45
N LEU A 43 9.71 5.08 -1.11
CA LEU A 43 8.26 5.20 -0.92
C LEU A 43 7.98 5.70 0.49
N ARG A 44 7.21 6.78 0.60
CA ARG A 44 6.73 7.33 1.87
C ARG A 44 5.73 6.36 2.49
N HIS A 45 5.93 6.03 3.77
CA HIS A 45 4.93 5.29 4.55
C HIS A 45 4.12 6.24 5.42
N VAL A 46 2.80 6.08 5.39
CA VAL A 46 1.85 6.69 6.33
C VAL A 46 1.17 5.57 7.11
N SER A 47 1.15 5.69 8.43
CA SER A 47 0.63 4.65 9.35
C SER A 47 -0.64 5.11 10.08
N PRO A 48 -1.84 4.73 9.58
CA PRO A 48 -3.10 4.92 10.29
C PRO A 48 -3.22 4.01 11.52
N ARG A 49 -4.29 4.21 12.29
CA ARG A 49 -4.60 3.38 13.48
C ARG A 49 -5.66 2.31 13.23
N HIS A 50 -6.23 2.27 12.03
CA HIS A 50 -7.21 1.27 11.60
C HIS A 50 -7.06 1.04 10.09
N GLU A 51 -7.21 -0.20 9.62
CA GLU A 51 -6.98 -0.54 8.19
C GLU A 51 -8.03 0.09 7.27
N GLN A 52 -9.26 0.28 7.75
CA GLN A 52 -10.26 1.08 7.04
C GLN A 52 -9.74 2.49 6.73
N GLY A 53 -9.07 3.12 7.70
CA GLY A 53 -8.46 4.43 7.52
C GLY A 53 -7.28 4.41 6.54
N ALA A 54 -6.55 3.30 6.45
CA ALA A 54 -5.52 3.12 5.43
C ALA A 54 -6.10 3.02 4.02
N GLY A 55 -7.19 2.26 3.85
CA GLY A 55 -7.88 2.16 2.57
C GLY A 55 -8.43 3.52 2.10
N PHE A 56 -9.13 4.25 2.97
CA PHE A 56 -9.67 5.56 2.61
C PHE A 56 -8.59 6.64 2.41
N ALA A 57 -7.46 6.55 3.13
CA ALA A 57 -6.33 7.43 2.87
C ALA A 57 -5.70 7.17 1.50
N ALA A 58 -5.60 5.90 1.07
CA ALA A 58 -5.13 5.55 -0.26
C ALA A 58 -6.10 6.04 -1.36
N ASP A 59 -7.41 5.88 -1.17
CA ASP A 59 -8.44 6.42 -2.06
C ASP A 59 -8.36 7.95 -2.18
N GLY A 60 -8.31 8.66 -1.05
CA GLY A 60 -8.17 10.11 -1.02
C GLY A 60 -6.85 10.58 -1.66
N TRP A 61 -5.75 9.87 -1.42
CA TRP A 61 -4.46 10.16 -2.05
C TRP A 61 -4.53 10.02 -3.56
N ALA A 62 -5.15 8.96 -4.06
CA ALA A 62 -5.27 8.73 -5.50
C ALA A 62 -6.03 9.88 -6.19
N ARG A 63 -7.14 10.30 -5.59
CA ARG A 63 -7.95 11.43 -6.08
C ARG A 63 -7.20 12.76 -6.03
N ALA A 64 -6.51 13.04 -4.93
CA ALA A 64 -5.85 14.33 -4.72
C ALA A 64 -4.54 14.47 -5.52
N SER A 65 -3.81 13.38 -5.72
CA SER A 65 -2.49 13.40 -6.37
C SER A 65 -2.53 13.05 -7.85
N GLY A 66 -3.58 12.37 -8.33
CA GLY A 66 -3.62 11.77 -9.66
C GLY A 66 -2.67 10.57 -9.83
N ARG A 67 -2.13 10.03 -8.74
CA ARG A 67 -1.23 8.87 -8.72
C ARG A 67 -1.95 7.64 -8.16
N PRO A 68 -1.45 6.41 -8.36
CA PRO A 68 -2.02 5.24 -7.72
C PRO A 68 -1.99 5.36 -6.18
N GLY A 69 -3.14 5.12 -5.55
CA GLY A 69 -3.23 4.89 -4.12
C GLY A 69 -2.72 3.50 -3.79
N VAL A 70 -2.00 3.33 -2.67
CA VAL A 70 -1.51 2.01 -2.26
C VAL A 70 -1.88 1.76 -0.80
N CYS A 71 -2.75 0.79 -0.56
CA CYS A 71 -3.09 0.30 0.78
C CYS A 71 -2.42 -1.05 1.04
N VAL A 72 -1.49 -1.11 2.00
CA VAL A 72 -0.86 -2.35 2.47
C VAL A 72 -1.57 -2.81 3.75
N THR A 73 -2.40 -3.84 3.63
CA THR A 73 -3.02 -4.53 4.76
C THR A 73 -2.25 -5.80 5.14
N THR A 74 -2.68 -6.48 6.20
CA THR A 74 -2.17 -7.80 6.61
C THR A 74 -3.28 -8.85 6.49
N THR A 75 -2.95 -10.11 6.79
CA THR A 75 -3.92 -11.20 6.77
C THR A 75 -4.92 -11.12 7.92
N GLY A 76 -6.01 -11.90 7.83
CA GLY A 76 -7.02 -11.98 8.88
C GLY A 76 -7.98 -10.78 8.87
N PRO A 77 -8.41 -10.28 10.05
CA PRO A 77 -9.47 -9.25 10.13
C PRO A 77 -9.08 -7.93 9.45
N ALA A 78 -7.78 -7.63 9.37
CA ALA A 78 -7.25 -6.45 8.68
C ALA A 78 -7.67 -6.36 7.21
N LEU A 79 -7.83 -7.49 6.52
CA LEU A 79 -8.33 -7.52 5.14
C LEU A 79 -9.79 -7.04 5.08
N LEU A 80 -10.64 -7.57 5.97
CA LEU A 80 -12.06 -7.20 6.03
C LEU A 80 -12.24 -5.74 6.47
N ASN A 81 -11.40 -5.25 7.37
CA ASN A 81 -11.40 -3.84 7.79
C ASN A 81 -11.13 -2.87 6.62
N ALA A 82 -10.29 -3.27 5.66
CA ALA A 82 -10.00 -2.48 4.46
C ALA A 82 -11.03 -2.67 3.33
N ALA A 83 -11.86 -3.72 3.39
CA ALA A 83 -12.75 -4.10 2.29
C ALA A 83 -13.77 -3.01 1.93
N THR A 84 -14.30 -2.28 2.91
CA THR A 84 -15.23 -1.15 2.65
C THR A 84 -14.57 -0.07 1.79
N ALA A 85 -13.33 0.29 2.08
CA ALA A 85 -12.62 1.31 1.31
C ALA A 85 -12.25 0.81 -0.09
N ALA A 86 -11.84 -0.46 -0.22
CA ALA A 86 -11.58 -1.07 -1.51
C ALA A 86 -12.84 -1.13 -2.39
N ALA A 87 -13.99 -1.47 -1.81
CA ALA A 87 -15.27 -1.49 -2.53
C ALA A 87 -15.69 -0.09 -2.99
N GLN A 88 -15.46 0.95 -2.19
CA GLN A 88 -15.72 2.33 -2.59
C GLN A 88 -14.81 2.77 -3.74
N ALA A 89 -13.49 2.54 -3.63
CA ALA A 89 -12.55 2.89 -4.69
C ALA A 89 -12.92 2.20 -6.01
N TYR A 90 -13.30 0.92 -5.95
CA TYR A 90 -13.80 0.18 -7.11
C TYR A 90 -15.08 0.78 -7.71
N SER A 91 -16.08 1.05 -6.86
CA SER A 91 -17.35 1.68 -7.27
C SER A 91 -17.14 3.02 -7.98
N ASP A 92 -16.17 3.80 -7.50
CA ASP A 92 -15.90 5.16 -7.96
C ASP A 92 -14.83 5.22 -9.05
N SER A 93 -14.33 4.06 -9.52
CA SER A 93 -13.26 3.96 -10.53
C SER A 93 -11.97 4.69 -10.13
N VAL A 94 -11.60 4.63 -8.86
CA VAL A 94 -10.39 5.24 -8.31
C VAL A 94 -9.24 4.22 -8.35
N PRO A 95 -8.04 4.60 -8.81
CA PRO A 95 -6.90 3.69 -8.91
C PRO A 95 -6.24 3.46 -7.54
N VAL A 96 -6.82 2.55 -6.74
CA VAL A 96 -6.32 2.07 -5.44
C VAL A 96 -5.95 0.60 -5.52
#